data_AF-A0AAD3GZN5-F1
#
_entry.id   AF-A0AAD3GZN5-F1
#
_cell.length_a   1.000
_cell.length_b   1.000
_cell.length_c   1.000
_cell.angle_alpha   90.00
_cell.angle_beta   90.00
_cell.angle_gamma   90.00
#
_symmetry.space_group_name_H-M   'P 1'
#
loop_
_entity.id
_entity.type
_entity.pdbx_description
1 polymer ?
#
loop_
_entity_poly.entity_id
_entity_poly.type
_entity_poly.pdbx_seq_one_letter_code
_entity_poly.pdbx_strand_id
1 'polypeptide(L)'
;MMNQSDVPNSPDGEDNISYDGSACTPLVHDGDDHSIDSNYEDPEIPTISSGVKAMLESVSYDADTIRKEFKTYQDLLPHPDELLQQQHSFHWLREKIQKSDVELPRFLKYNFEGGIKPHHALCCVLLNEYQEQLRLNTQTTETRCVYTSLVRLLSFGFLHPQLNNPASFIRDQFRRVAHAVPTEVVKPPVLRKKIKNRGLPVPNYFLDPEDSKQFPPHIALLVILQDGEKESRKLDSILYKLAFSLFALVALLLRIVLEVIGGAGAIWGGAEVFTLRNSENAELWRWISVGVGVLCFLRFVTLNAPQKEDEGDILGPAGPWSLRLPVRMRAVASHPFHYFVRATPAS
;
A
#
# COMPACT_ATOMS: atom_id res chain seq x y z
N MET A 1 2.66 53.12 52.62
CA MET A 1 3.51 51.98 52.23
C MET A 1 2.65 51.00 51.43
N MET A 2 3.17 50.57 50.28
CA MET A 2 2.64 49.59 49.31
C MET A 2 1.46 50.02 48.42
N ASN A 3 1.44 49.69 47.13
CA ASN A 3 2.42 49.89 46.06
C ASN A 3 1.60 49.92 44.75
N GLN A 4 2.05 50.72 43.78
CA GLN A 4 1.59 50.68 42.39
C GLN A 4 1.87 49.32 41.76
N SER A 5 0.99 48.85 40.87
CA SER A 5 1.32 47.82 39.87
C SER A 5 0.40 47.99 38.65
N ASP A 6 0.90 48.77 37.71
CA ASP A 6 1.14 48.44 36.30
C ASP A 6 0.03 47.83 35.43
N VAL A 7 -0.31 48.65 34.43
CA VAL A 7 -1.01 48.39 33.17
C VAL A 7 -0.09 47.61 32.21
N PRO A 8 -0.58 46.59 31.47
CA PRO A 8 0.08 46.12 30.27
C PRO A 8 -0.55 46.75 29.01
N ASN A 9 0.30 47.45 28.25
CA ASN A 9 0.04 47.93 26.90
C ASN A 9 -0.11 46.75 25.92
N SER A 10 -1.13 46.83 25.07
CA SER A 10 -1.31 45.99 23.88
C SER A 10 -0.61 46.64 22.69
N PRO A 11 0.28 45.95 21.95
CA PRO A 11 0.73 46.43 20.66
C PRO A 11 -0.09 45.77 19.54
N ASP A 12 -0.97 46.56 18.94
CA ASP A 12 -1.57 46.26 17.64
C ASP A 12 -0.48 46.37 16.57
N GLY A 13 -0.07 45.23 16.01
CA GLY A 13 0.81 45.14 14.86
C GLY A 13 0.03 44.63 13.66
N GLU A 14 -0.48 45.57 12.86
CA GLU A 14 -1.06 45.31 11.54
C GLU A 14 0.06 45.07 10.51
N ASP A 15 0.32 43.80 10.18
CA ASP A 15 1.16 43.46 9.02
C ASP A 15 0.32 43.43 7.74
N ASN A 16 0.36 44.55 7.02
CA ASN A 16 -0.10 44.69 5.64
C ASN A 16 0.82 43.89 4.69
N ILE A 17 0.35 42.73 4.23
CA ILE A 17 0.98 42.00 3.12
C ILE A 17 0.50 42.61 1.80
N SER A 18 1.33 43.51 1.26
CA SER A 18 1.26 43.99 -0.13
C SER A 18 1.77 42.90 -1.07
N TYR A 19 0.93 42.44 -2.00
CA TYR A 19 1.33 41.61 -3.13
C TYR A 19 1.76 42.53 -4.29
N ASP A 20 3.05 42.84 -4.37
CA ASP A 20 3.64 43.41 -5.58
C ASP A 20 4.02 42.28 -6.55
N GLY A 21 3.27 42.20 -7.64
CA GLY A 21 3.57 41.35 -8.80
C GLY A 21 4.80 41.86 -9.53
N SER A 22 5.96 41.35 -9.16
CA SER A 22 7.20 41.55 -9.92
C SER A 22 7.37 40.41 -10.94
N ALA A 23 7.42 40.80 -12.21
CA ALA A 23 7.64 39.92 -13.34
C ALA A 23 9.04 39.31 -13.29
N CYS A 24 9.13 37.98 -13.15
CA CYS A 24 10.38 37.24 -13.33
C CYS A 24 10.75 37.16 -14.81
N THR A 25 11.72 37.98 -15.21
CA THR A 25 12.61 37.69 -16.34
C THR A 25 13.43 36.43 -16.04
N PRO A 26 13.61 35.50 -17.00
CA PRO A 26 14.44 34.33 -16.79
C PRO A 26 15.91 34.75 -16.82
N LEU A 27 16.58 34.62 -15.67
CA LEU A 27 18.03 34.64 -15.60
C LEU A 27 18.54 33.35 -16.25
N VAL A 28 19.17 33.52 -17.41
CA VAL A 28 20.05 32.53 -18.02
C VAL A 28 21.20 32.30 -17.06
N HIS A 29 21.13 31.18 -16.33
CA HIS A 29 22.25 30.69 -15.53
C HIS A 29 23.08 29.80 -16.44
N ASP A 30 24.11 30.38 -17.06
CA ASP A 30 25.27 29.65 -17.56
C ASP A 30 25.99 29.11 -16.32
N GLY A 31 25.52 27.97 -15.84
CA GLY A 31 26.15 27.18 -14.79
C GLY A 31 27.03 26.15 -15.46
N ASP A 32 28.34 26.37 -15.36
CA ASP A 32 29.37 25.41 -15.71
C ASP A 32 29.05 24.01 -15.18
N ASP A 33 29.00 23.05 -16.10
CA ASP A 33 28.94 21.60 -15.86
C ASP A 33 30.18 21.16 -15.07
N HIS A 34 30.21 21.44 -13.78
CA HIS A 34 31.01 20.68 -12.84
C HIS A 34 30.26 19.37 -12.57
N SER A 35 30.53 18.39 -13.42
CA SER A 35 30.31 16.98 -13.13
C SER A 35 30.93 16.68 -11.76
N ILE A 36 30.09 16.64 -10.74
CA ILE A 36 30.42 16.00 -9.48
C ILE A 36 30.50 14.51 -9.83
N ASP A 37 31.71 14.06 -10.19
CA ASP A 37 32.09 12.67 -10.11
C ASP A 37 31.83 12.25 -8.66
N SER A 38 30.69 11.60 -8.43
CA SER A 38 30.44 10.86 -7.21
C SER A 38 31.38 9.64 -7.24
N ASN A 39 32.65 9.90 -6.97
CA ASN A 39 33.67 8.92 -6.71
C ASN A 39 33.34 8.32 -5.33
N TYR A 40 32.34 7.46 -5.31
CA TYR A 40 32.27 6.40 -4.31
C TYR A 40 33.48 5.52 -4.61
N GLU A 41 34.62 5.88 -4.02
CA GLU A 41 35.76 5.00 -3.90
C GLU A 41 35.27 3.80 -3.08
N ASP A 42 34.79 2.78 -3.79
CA ASP A 42 34.65 1.43 -3.26
C ASP A 42 36.01 1.13 -2.59
N PRO A 43 36.07 0.91 -1.27
CA PRO A 43 37.34 0.61 -0.59
C PRO A 43 38.01 -0.52 -1.36
N GLU A 44 39.29 -0.40 -1.71
CA GLU A 44 40.02 -1.38 -2.54
C GLU A 44 39.76 -2.83 -2.08
N ILE A 45 38.76 -3.47 -2.70
CA ILE A 45 38.35 -4.83 -2.35
C ILE A 45 39.44 -5.75 -2.90
N PRO A 46 40.01 -6.65 -2.07
CA PRO A 46 41.02 -7.60 -2.53
C PRO A 46 40.49 -8.38 -3.74
N THR A 47 41.27 -8.38 -4.83
CA THR A 47 40.97 -9.08 -6.08
C THR A 47 40.73 -10.56 -5.79
N ILE A 48 39.45 -10.96 -5.74
CA ILE A 48 39.07 -12.34 -5.47
C ILE A 48 39.54 -13.23 -6.61
N SER A 49 40.23 -14.31 -6.23
CA SER A 49 40.79 -15.28 -7.16
C SER A 49 39.71 -15.87 -8.07
N SER A 50 40.07 -16.09 -9.34
CA SER A 50 39.19 -16.61 -10.40
C SER A 50 38.49 -17.93 -10.06
N GLY A 51 38.98 -18.68 -9.06
CA GLY A 51 38.39 -19.93 -8.60
C GLY A 51 37.04 -19.78 -7.88
N VAL A 52 36.80 -18.68 -7.16
CA VAL A 52 35.52 -18.48 -6.44
C VAL A 52 34.38 -18.14 -7.41
N LYS A 53 34.70 -17.45 -8.51
CA LYS A 53 33.74 -17.10 -9.57
C LYS A 53 33.16 -18.34 -10.26
N ALA A 54 34.00 -19.33 -10.56
CA ALA A 54 33.55 -20.59 -11.18
C ALA A 54 32.69 -21.44 -10.23
N MET A 55 32.97 -21.39 -8.92
CA MET A 55 32.18 -22.13 -7.92
C MET A 55 30.79 -21.50 -7.70
N LEU A 56 30.71 -20.17 -7.72
CA LEU A 56 29.44 -19.41 -7.65
C LEU A 56 28.58 -19.55 -8.92
N GLU A 57 29.19 -19.73 -10.09
CA GLU A 57 28.46 -19.99 -11.35
C GLU A 57 27.84 -21.40 -11.40
N SER A 58 28.33 -22.35 -10.57
CA SER A 58 27.87 -23.76 -10.60
C SER A 58 26.64 -24.05 -9.73
N VAL A 59 26.41 -23.27 -8.66
CA VAL A 59 25.27 -23.48 -7.76
C VAL A 59 24.13 -22.57 -8.20
N SER A 60 23.21 -23.12 -8.99
CA SER A 60 21.96 -22.45 -9.37
C SER A 60 21.26 -21.91 -8.12
N TYR A 61 21.26 -20.59 -7.95
CA TYR A 61 20.55 -19.92 -6.86
C TYR A 61 19.08 -19.77 -7.23
N ASP A 62 18.35 -20.88 -7.11
CA ASP A 62 16.93 -20.98 -7.45
C ASP A 62 16.01 -20.42 -6.36
N ALA A 63 14.73 -20.25 -6.70
CA ALA A 63 13.73 -19.70 -5.78
C ALA A 63 13.55 -20.57 -4.52
N ASP A 64 13.70 -21.89 -4.64
CA ASP A 64 13.56 -22.83 -3.52
C ASP A 64 14.72 -22.71 -2.53
N THR A 65 15.95 -22.56 -3.03
CA THR A 65 17.12 -22.28 -2.20
C THR A 65 16.96 -20.96 -1.46
N ILE A 66 16.48 -19.90 -2.13
CA ILE A 66 16.22 -18.60 -1.50
C ILE A 66 15.18 -18.73 -0.38
N ARG A 67 14.07 -19.45 -0.63
CA ARG A 67 13.02 -19.67 0.37
C ARG A 67 13.53 -20.49 1.56
N LYS A 68 14.34 -21.52 1.30
CA LYS A 68 14.93 -22.37 2.33
C LYS A 68 15.92 -21.61 3.20
N GLU A 69 16.78 -20.80 2.59
CA GLU A 69 17.65 -19.86 3.31
C GLU A 69 16.78 -18.92 4.14
N PHE A 70 15.81 -18.23 3.54
CA PHE A 70 14.96 -17.27 4.26
C PHE A 70 14.31 -17.85 5.53
N LYS A 71 13.85 -19.10 5.45
CA LYS A 71 13.19 -19.79 6.56
C LYS A 71 14.05 -19.90 7.82
N THR A 72 15.37 -19.94 7.71
CA THR A 72 16.26 -20.03 8.88
C THR A 72 16.36 -18.73 9.67
N TYR A 73 16.06 -17.58 9.06
CA TYR A 73 16.18 -16.25 9.68
C TYR A 73 14.84 -15.60 9.97
N GLN A 74 13.75 -16.24 9.58
CA GLN A 74 12.42 -15.63 9.60
C GLN A 74 12.02 -15.12 10.99
N ASP A 75 12.37 -15.87 12.04
CA ASP A 75 12.07 -15.50 13.43
C ASP A 75 12.93 -14.35 13.95
N LEU A 76 14.04 -14.02 13.28
CA LEU A 76 14.93 -12.91 13.63
C LEU A 76 14.51 -11.60 12.96
N LEU A 77 13.78 -11.70 11.85
CA LEU A 77 13.39 -10.57 11.04
C LEU A 77 12.21 -9.81 11.66
N PRO A 78 12.21 -8.46 11.59
CA PRO A 78 11.05 -7.66 11.95
C PRO A 78 9.81 -8.08 11.17
N HIS A 79 8.65 -7.71 11.69
CA HIS A 79 7.42 -7.90 10.92
C HIS A 79 7.47 -7.10 9.61
N PRO A 80 6.84 -7.59 8.52
CA PRO A 80 6.89 -6.93 7.21
C PRO A 80 6.44 -5.47 7.28
N ASP A 81 5.51 -5.14 8.18
CA ASP A 81 5.00 -3.79 8.37
C ASP A 81 6.06 -2.85 8.98
N GLU A 82 6.93 -3.37 9.85
CA GLU A 82 8.07 -2.64 10.42
C GLU A 82 9.16 -2.47 9.36
N LEU A 83 9.40 -3.51 8.56
CA LEU A 83 10.34 -3.48 7.45
C LEU A 83 10.03 -2.37 6.45
N LEU A 84 8.74 -2.13 6.20
CA LEU A 84 8.26 -1.08 5.31
C LEU A 84 8.33 0.33 5.91
N GLN A 85 8.20 0.46 7.23
CA GLN A 85 8.15 1.75 7.92
C GLN A 85 9.54 2.31 8.21
N GLN A 86 10.45 1.46 8.68
CA GLN A 86 11.71 1.94 9.24
C GLN A 86 12.81 2.10 8.18
N GLN A 87 12.50 1.82 6.90
CA GLN A 87 13.47 1.79 5.79
C GLN A 87 14.79 1.17 6.25
N HIS A 88 14.72 0.01 6.93
CA HIS A 88 15.91 -0.53 7.56
C HIS A 88 17.02 -0.65 6.53
N SER A 89 18.16 -0.06 6.83
CA SER A 89 19.29 -0.14 5.94
C SER A 89 19.72 -1.61 5.82
N PHE A 90 20.25 -1.95 4.66
CA PHE A 90 20.87 -3.24 4.42
C PHE A 90 21.87 -3.62 5.53
N HIS A 91 22.65 -2.65 6.00
CA HIS A 91 23.62 -2.80 7.08
C HIS A 91 22.95 -3.22 8.40
N TRP A 92 21.84 -2.60 8.75
CA TRP A 92 21.12 -2.91 10.00
C TRP A 92 20.59 -4.35 10.01
N LEU A 93 19.98 -4.80 8.90
CA LEU A 93 19.48 -6.18 8.77
C LEU A 93 20.61 -7.20 8.91
N ARG A 94 21.73 -6.92 8.25
CA ARG A 94 22.93 -7.75 8.31
C ARG A 94 23.49 -7.82 9.73
N GLU A 95 23.70 -6.70 10.38
CA GLU A 95 24.22 -6.63 11.75
C GLU A 95 23.31 -7.39 12.73
N LYS A 96 21.98 -7.25 12.58
CA LYS A 96 21.01 -7.95 13.41
C LYS A 96 21.14 -9.47 13.28
N ILE A 97 21.27 -9.99 12.06
CA ILE A 97 21.42 -11.45 11.82
C ILE A 97 22.78 -11.94 12.32
N GLN A 98 23.85 -11.18 12.09
CA GLN A 98 25.19 -11.55 12.58
C GLN A 98 25.25 -11.65 14.11
N LYS A 99 24.54 -10.77 14.83
CA LYS A 99 24.42 -10.83 16.30
C LYS A 99 23.71 -12.08 16.81
N SER A 100 22.93 -12.76 15.96
CA SER A 100 22.20 -13.98 16.33
C SER A 100 22.99 -15.27 16.07
N ASP A 101 24.26 -15.17 15.67
CA ASP A 101 25.13 -16.33 15.38
C ASP A 101 24.58 -17.28 14.31
N VAL A 102 23.77 -16.75 13.38
CA VAL A 102 23.25 -17.50 12.23
C VAL A 102 24.00 -17.10 10.97
N GLU A 103 24.33 -18.08 10.11
CA GLU A 103 25.06 -17.80 8.87
C GLU A 103 24.30 -16.83 7.98
N LEU A 104 24.91 -15.72 7.56
CA LEU A 104 24.25 -14.70 6.74
C LEU A 104 23.66 -15.29 5.43
N PRO A 105 22.42 -14.96 5.04
CA PRO A 105 21.90 -15.40 3.74
C PRO A 105 22.70 -14.79 2.59
N ARG A 106 22.78 -15.50 1.46
CA ARG A 106 23.56 -15.04 0.30
C ARG A 106 23.08 -13.70 -0.25
N PHE A 107 21.78 -13.38 -0.16
CA PHE A 107 21.27 -12.07 -0.60
C PHE A 107 21.59 -10.90 0.34
N LEU A 108 22.15 -11.16 1.54
CA LEU A 108 22.66 -10.14 2.47
C LEU A 108 24.19 -10.12 2.59
N LYS A 109 24.87 -11.10 1.96
CA LYS A 109 26.33 -11.09 1.82
C LYS A 109 26.73 -10.02 0.81
N TYR A 110 27.90 -9.42 1.00
CA TYR A 110 28.48 -8.52 -0.01
C TYR A 110 28.93 -9.33 -1.23
N ASN A 111 29.06 -8.70 -2.40
CA ASN A 111 29.47 -9.41 -3.63
C ASN A 111 30.82 -10.15 -3.43
N PHE A 112 31.73 -9.58 -2.63
CA PHE A 112 33.03 -10.17 -2.35
C PHE A 112 32.96 -11.39 -1.41
N GLU A 113 31.84 -11.58 -0.71
CA GLU A 113 31.59 -12.73 0.18
C GLU A 113 30.82 -13.85 -0.54
N GLY A 114 30.71 -13.78 -1.86
CA GLY A 114 29.82 -14.63 -2.64
C GLY A 114 28.34 -14.26 -2.49
N GLY A 115 28.07 -13.01 -2.11
CA GLY A 115 26.73 -12.49 -2.02
C GLY A 115 26.06 -12.29 -3.38
N ILE A 116 24.74 -12.35 -3.37
CA ILE A 116 23.91 -12.19 -4.56
C ILE A 116 23.14 -10.88 -4.43
N LYS A 117 23.10 -10.11 -5.52
CA LYS A 117 22.41 -8.82 -5.50
C LYS A 117 20.92 -9.04 -5.19
N PRO A 118 20.33 -8.32 -4.22
CA PRO A 118 18.94 -8.54 -3.81
C PRO A 118 17.91 -8.45 -4.94
N HIS A 119 18.15 -7.58 -5.93
CA HIS A 119 17.27 -7.46 -7.10
C HIS A 119 17.20 -8.76 -7.91
N HIS A 120 18.31 -9.51 -7.98
CA HIS A 120 18.38 -10.74 -8.75
C HIS A 120 17.62 -11.84 -8.03
N ALA A 121 17.85 -11.99 -6.72
CA ALA A 121 17.09 -12.92 -5.87
C ALA A 121 15.58 -12.62 -5.93
N LEU A 122 15.18 -11.34 -5.86
CA LEU A 122 13.80 -10.89 -6.02
C LEU A 122 13.19 -11.30 -7.37
N CYS A 123 13.93 -11.07 -8.47
CA CYS A 123 13.47 -11.49 -9.81
C CYS A 123 13.31 -13.00 -9.90
N CYS A 124 14.25 -13.78 -9.38
CA CYS A 124 14.19 -15.25 -9.39
C CYS A 124 12.94 -15.76 -8.67
N VAL A 125 12.66 -15.24 -7.46
CA VAL A 125 11.47 -15.63 -6.69
C VAL A 125 10.19 -15.24 -7.42
N LEU A 126 10.09 -14.01 -7.93
CA LEU A 126 8.89 -13.50 -8.59
C LEU A 126 8.64 -14.14 -9.97
N LEU A 127 9.68 -14.43 -10.75
CA LEU A 127 9.55 -15.16 -12.01
C LEU A 127 9.08 -16.59 -11.78
N ASN A 128 9.63 -17.29 -10.77
CA ASN A 128 9.17 -18.63 -10.44
C ASN A 128 7.68 -18.64 -10.04
N GLU A 129 7.26 -17.74 -9.15
CA GLU A 129 5.84 -17.61 -8.76
C GLU A 129 4.93 -17.29 -9.95
N TYR A 130 5.39 -16.42 -10.87
CA TYR A 130 4.63 -16.08 -12.07
C TYR A 130 4.47 -17.29 -13.00
N GLN A 131 5.53 -18.08 -13.21
CA GLN A 131 5.49 -19.27 -14.03
C GLN A 131 4.61 -20.37 -13.43
N GLU A 132 4.68 -20.59 -12.10
CA GLU A 132 3.79 -21.50 -11.39
C GLU A 132 2.32 -21.09 -11.54
N GLN A 133 2.02 -19.80 -11.40
CA GLN A 133 0.66 -19.28 -11.59
C GLN A 133 0.17 -19.46 -13.02
N LEU A 134 1.02 -19.25 -14.02
CA LEU A 134 0.68 -19.54 -15.42
C LEU A 134 0.33 -21.02 -15.60
N ARG A 135 1.12 -21.94 -15.04
CA ARG A 135 0.84 -23.39 -15.09
C ARG A 135 -0.50 -23.74 -14.44
N LEU A 136 -0.80 -23.17 -13.27
CA LEU A 136 -2.05 -23.40 -12.55
C LEU A 136 -3.28 -22.78 -13.24
N ASN A 137 -3.12 -21.61 -13.87
CA ASN A 137 -4.21 -20.94 -14.60
C ASN A 137 -4.65 -21.74 -15.83
N THR A 138 -3.72 -22.44 -16.48
CA THR A 138 -4.02 -23.35 -17.59
C THR A 138 -4.88 -24.54 -17.16
N GLN A 139 -4.84 -24.93 -15.89
CA GLN A 139 -5.64 -26.06 -15.36
C GLN A 139 -7.01 -25.63 -14.78
N THR A 140 -7.16 -24.37 -14.37
CA THR A 140 -8.32 -23.91 -13.58
C THR A 140 -9.32 -23.04 -14.35
N THR A 141 -9.27 -23.09 -15.68
CA THR A 141 -10.00 -22.16 -16.55
C THR A 141 -11.53 -22.31 -16.44
N GLU A 142 -12.03 -23.49 -16.08
CA GLU A 142 -13.49 -23.73 -15.98
C GLU A 142 -14.13 -23.25 -14.66
N THR A 143 -13.47 -23.42 -13.51
CA THR A 143 -14.08 -23.11 -12.19
C THR A 143 -13.96 -21.64 -11.78
N ARG A 144 -12.96 -20.90 -12.28
CA ARG A 144 -12.80 -19.47 -11.96
C ARG A 144 -13.87 -18.58 -12.58
N CYS A 145 -14.46 -18.97 -13.71
CA CYS A 145 -15.43 -18.13 -14.41
C CYS A 145 -16.68 -17.88 -13.55
N VAL A 146 -17.15 -18.91 -12.82
CA VAL A 146 -18.35 -18.82 -11.97
C VAL A 146 -18.10 -17.92 -10.75
N TYR A 147 -17.00 -18.13 -10.02
CA TYR A 147 -16.68 -17.35 -8.83
C TYR A 147 -16.44 -15.87 -9.16
N THR A 148 -15.66 -15.60 -10.21
CA THR A 148 -15.34 -14.21 -10.59
C THR A 148 -16.60 -13.48 -11.06
N SER A 149 -17.50 -14.15 -11.77
CA SER A 149 -18.79 -13.58 -12.19
C SER A 149 -19.71 -13.33 -11.01
N LEU A 150 -19.79 -14.26 -10.04
CA LEU A 150 -20.61 -14.10 -8.84
C LEU A 150 -20.09 -12.99 -7.92
N VAL A 151 -18.77 -12.91 -7.71
CA VAL A 151 -18.15 -11.79 -6.98
C VAL A 151 -18.37 -10.48 -7.72
N ARG A 152 -18.24 -10.46 -9.04
CA ARG A 152 -18.53 -9.25 -9.86
C ARG A 152 -20.00 -8.84 -9.77
N LEU A 153 -20.92 -9.79 -9.74
CA LEU A 153 -22.36 -9.51 -9.64
C LEU A 153 -22.74 -9.00 -8.24
N LEU A 154 -22.28 -9.67 -7.18
CA LEU A 154 -22.51 -9.25 -5.79
C LEU A 154 -21.82 -7.92 -5.43
N SER A 155 -20.78 -7.57 -6.17
CA SER A 155 -20.06 -6.30 -6.02
C SER A 155 -20.54 -5.19 -6.96
N PHE A 156 -21.63 -5.43 -7.71
CA PHE A 156 -22.14 -4.51 -8.72
C PHE A 156 -21.08 -4.08 -9.77
N GLY A 157 -20.06 -4.93 -10.01
CA GLY A 157 -18.98 -4.65 -10.94
C GLY A 157 -17.83 -3.81 -10.38
N PHE A 158 -17.89 -3.40 -9.10
CA PHE A 158 -16.96 -2.43 -8.51
C PHE A 158 -15.87 -3.04 -7.60
N LEU A 159 -15.91 -4.33 -7.27
CA LEU A 159 -14.81 -4.97 -6.53
C LEU A 159 -13.64 -5.26 -7.49
N HIS A 160 -12.76 -4.26 -7.67
CA HIS A 160 -11.39 -4.57 -8.05
C HIS A 160 -10.71 -5.35 -6.91
N PRO A 161 -9.93 -6.41 -7.19
CA PRO A 161 -9.14 -7.09 -6.18
C PRO A 161 -8.21 -6.08 -5.53
N GLN A 162 -8.57 -5.60 -4.35
CA GLN A 162 -7.72 -4.64 -3.66
C GLN A 162 -6.49 -5.38 -3.16
N LEU A 163 -5.32 -4.95 -3.63
CA LEU A 163 -4.02 -5.49 -3.25
C LEU A 163 -3.65 -4.92 -1.88
N ASN A 164 -4.31 -5.44 -0.86
CA ASN A 164 -4.23 -4.93 0.51
C ASN A 164 -2.99 -5.39 1.24
N ASN A 165 -2.25 -6.31 0.64
CA ASN A 165 -1.01 -6.82 1.17
C ASN A 165 0.15 -6.23 0.37
N PRO A 166 1.17 -5.66 1.01
CA PRO A 166 2.37 -5.19 0.32
C PRO A 166 2.97 -6.22 -0.64
N ALA A 167 3.01 -7.49 -0.25
CA ALA A 167 3.50 -8.56 -1.12
C ALA A 167 2.64 -8.71 -2.39
N SER A 168 1.32 -8.60 -2.27
CA SER A 168 0.41 -8.67 -3.42
C SER A 168 0.62 -7.50 -4.38
N PHE A 169 0.87 -6.30 -3.86
CA PHE A 169 1.18 -5.12 -4.67
C PHE A 169 2.50 -5.28 -5.43
N ILE A 170 3.55 -5.76 -4.76
CA ILE A 170 4.85 -6.03 -5.39
C ILE A 170 4.70 -7.07 -6.51
N ARG A 171 3.97 -8.17 -6.24
CA ARG A 171 3.64 -9.19 -7.24
C ARG A 171 2.85 -8.64 -8.41
N ASP A 172 1.89 -7.74 -8.17
CA ASP A 172 1.11 -7.13 -9.24
C ASP A 172 1.96 -6.22 -10.13
N GLN A 173 2.77 -5.33 -9.52
CA GLN A 173 3.74 -4.53 -10.28
C GLN A 173 4.67 -5.42 -11.11
N PHE A 174 5.09 -6.56 -10.55
CA PHE A 174 5.94 -7.51 -11.24
C PHE A 174 5.22 -8.17 -12.42
N ARG A 175 4.02 -8.69 -12.21
CA ARG A 175 3.22 -9.39 -13.23
C ARG A 175 2.99 -8.52 -14.46
N ARG A 176 2.78 -7.21 -14.28
CA ARG A 176 2.64 -6.25 -15.38
C ARG A 176 3.87 -6.21 -16.29
N VAL A 177 5.06 -6.48 -15.74
CA VAL A 177 6.33 -6.47 -16.48
C VAL A 177 6.95 -7.84 -16.68
N ALA A 178 6.42 -8.91 -16.10
CA ALA A 178 7.05 -10.23 -16.05
C ALA A 178 7.41 -10.77 -17.45
N HIS A 179 6.56 -10.54 -18.44
CA HIS A 179 6.78 -10.94 -19.84
C HIS A 179 7.89 -10.14 -20.55
N ALA A 180 8.36 -9.04 -19.94
CA ALA A 180 9.48 -8.22 -20.41
C ALA A 180 10.78 -8.52 -19.68
N VAL A 181 10.71 -9.15 -18.50
CA VAL A 181 11.87 -9.54 -17.71
C VAL A 181 12.52 -10.77 -18.37
N PRO A 182 13.81 -10.70 -18.76
CA PRO A 182 14.53 -11.85 -19.28
C PRO A 182 14.77 -12.89 -18.18
N THR A 183 14.89 -14.15 -18.58
CA THR A 183 15.27 -15.26 -17.69
C THR A 183 16.76 -15.23 -17.32
N GLU A 184 17.58 -14.58 -18.13
CA GLU A 184 19.02 -14.40 -17.90
C GLU A 184 19.31 -13.24 -16.94
N VAL A 185 20.49 -13.29 -16.30
CA VAL A 185 20.97 -12.24 -15.39
C VAL A 185 21.22 -10.95 -16.19
N VAL A 186 20.37 -9.94 -15.99
CA VAL A 186 20.51 -8.64 -16.65
C VAL A 186 20.74 -7.54 -15.63
N LYS A 187 21.65 -6.62 -15.96
CA LYS A 187 21.95 -5.45 -15.11
C LYS A 187 20.69 -4.56 -14.94
N PRO A 188 20.42 -4.01 -13.75
CA PRO A 188 19.21 -3.21 -13.51
C PRO A 188 18.95 -2.06 -14.49
N PRO A 189 19.96 -1.24 -14.91
CA PRO A 189 19.71 -0.16 -15.88
C PRO A 189 19.24 -0.66 -17.24
N VAL A 190 19.78 -1.80 -17.69
CA VAL A 190 19.41 -2.43 -18.96
C VAL A 190 17.98 -2.98 -18.87
N LEU A 191 17.64 -3.61 -17.73
CA LEU A 191 16.29 -4.11 -17.48
C LEU A 191 15.26 -2.97 -17.48
N ARG A 192 15.53 -1.87 -16.77
CA ARG A 192 14.69 -0.66 -16.77
C ARG A 192 14.47 -0.14 -18.18
N LYS A 193 15.54 0.03 -18.95
CA LYS A 193 15.46 0.50 -20.35
C LYS A 193 14.61 -0.43 -21.20
N LYS A 194 14.76 -1.75 -21.03
CA LYS A 194 13.96 -2.76 -21.75
C LYS A 194 12.47 -2.69 -21.40
N ILE A 195 12.12 -2.50 -20.12
CA ILE A 195 10.73 -2.32 -19.67
C ILE A 195 10.15 -1.03 -20.25
N LYS A 196 10.89 0.08 -20.15
CA LYS A 196 10.47 1.40 -20.67
C LYS A 196 10.29 1.39 -22.18
N ASN A 197 11.19 0.74 -22.93
CA ASN A 197 11.09 0.59 -24.38
C ASN A 197 9.85 -0.20 -24.84
N ARG A 198 9.23 -0.99 -23.95
CA ARG A 198 7.96 -1.68 -24.21
C ARG A 198 6.73 -0.87 -23.79
N GLY A 199 6.90 0.38 -23.36
CA GLY A 199 5.80 1.23 -22.89
C GLY A 199 5.19 0.77 -21.56
N LEU A 200 5.91 -0.04 -20.78
CA LEU A 200 5.44 -0.56 -19.51
C LEU A 200 5.91 0.33 -18.35
N PRO A 201 5.11 0.50 -17.28
CA PRO A 201 5.55 1.20 -16.09
C PRO A 201 6.66 0.42 -15.38
N VAL A 202 7.74 1.10 -15.00
CA VAL A 202 8.85 0.48 -14.26
C VAL A 202 8.44 0.31 -12.79
N PRO A 203 8.44 -0.92 -12.24
CA PRO A 203 8.18 -1.15 -10.83
C PRO A 203 9.10 -0.35 -9.92
N ASN A 204 8.59 0.10 -8.78
CA ASN A 204 9.31 0.99 -7.86
C ASN A 204 10.63 0.38 -7.35
N TYR A 205 10.70 -0.94 -7.24
CA TYR A 205 11.89 -1.68 -6.81
C TYR A 205 12.92 -1.92 -7.93
N PHE A 206 12.65 -1.44 -9.14
CA PHE A 206 13.63 -1.37 -10.22
C PHE A 206 14.14 0.04 -10.48
N LEU A 207 13.55 1.07 -9.86
CA LEU A 207 13.99 2.47 -9.98
C LEU A 207 15.43 2.66 -9.48
N ASP A 208 15.99 3.82 -9.81
CA ASP A 208 17.34 4.20 -9.40
C ASP A 208 17.41 4.46 -7.89
N PRO A 209 18.55 4.16 -7.21
CA PRO A 209 18.76 4.42 -5.79
C PRO A 209 18.44 5.84 -5.32
N GLU A 210 18.60 6.79 -6.22
CA GLU A 210 18.42 8.22 -5.99
C GLU A 210 16.96 8.66 -6.19
N ASP A 211 16.10 7.79 -6.74
CA ASP A 211 14.69 8.10 -6.93
C ASP A 211 13.95 8.05 -5.59
N SER A 212 13.25 9.13 -5.25
CA SER A 212 12.47 9.23 -3.99
C SER A 212 11.34 8.19 -3.89
N LYS A 213 10.93 7.62 -5.03
CA LYS A 213 9.92 6.56 -5.10
C LYS A 213 10.54 5.16 -5.08
N GLN A 214 11.86 5.05 -5.01
CA GLN A 214 12.53 3.77 -5.03
C GLN A 214 12.13 2.94 -3.81
N PHE A 215 11.76 1.70 -4.06
CA PHE A 215 11.48 0.74 -3.02
C PHE A 215 12.64 -0.26 -2.91
N PRO A 216 13.37 -0.33 -1.78
CA PRO A 216 14.59 -1.14 -1.71
C PRO A 216 14.33 -2.62 -2.03
N PRO A 217 15.04 -3.23 -2.98
CA PRO A 217 14.72 -4.58 -3.48
C PRO A 217 14.90 -5.67 -2.43
N HIS A 218 15.79 -5.48 -1.44
CA HIS A 218 15.93 -6.41 -0.33
C HIS A 218 14.70 -6.40 0.59
N ILE A 219 14.12 -5.22 0.87
CA ILE A 219 12.87 -5.12 1.63
C ILE A 219 11.72 -5.78 0.86
N ALA A 220 11.64 -5.54 -0.45
CA ALA A 220 10.64 -6.19 -1.31
C ALA A 220 10.72 -7.72 -1.27
N LEU A 221 11.95 -8.26 -1.33
CA LEU A 221 12.23 -9.69 -1.23
C LEU A 221 11.77 -10.25 0.12
N LEU A 222 12.16 -9.62 1.23
CA LEU A 222 11.77 -10.05 2.57
C LEU A 222 10.24 -10.05 2.74
N VAL A 223 9.57 -9.01 2.27
CA VAL A 223 8.10 -8.89 2.32
C VAL A 223 7.40 -10.01 1.55
N ILE A 224 7.91 -10.39 0.36
CA ILE A 224 7.35 -11.50 -0.42
C ILE A 224 7.57 -12.84 0.28
N LEU A 225 8.77 -13.06 0.80
CA LEU A 225 9.13 -14.32 1.46
C LEU A 225 8.34 -14.53 2.76
N GLN A 226 8.13 -13.47 3.55
CA GLN A 226 7.29 -13.51 4.76
C GLN A 226 5.80 -13.76 4.47
N ASP A 227 5.33 -13.49 3.26
CA ASP A 227 3.91 -13.70 2.89
C ASP A 227 3.59 -15.16 2.60
N GLY A 228 4.54 -15.93 2.06
CA GLY A 228 4.34 -17.33 1.67
C GLY A 228 3.99 -18.26 2.84
N GLU A 229 4.47 -17.97 4.04
CA GLU A 229 4.19 -18.82 5.21
C GLU A 229 2.84 -18.54 5.88
N LYS A 230 2.21 -17.39 5.63
CA LYS A 230 0.90 -17.04 6.22
C LYS A 230 -0.27 -17.79 5.57
N GLU A 231 -0.04 -18.61 4.53
CA GLU A 231 -1.11 -19.37 3.87
C GLU A 231 -1.78 -20.42 4.77
N SER A 232 -1.08 -21.01 5.74
CA SER A 232 -1.70 -21.92 6.71
C SER A 232 -2.63 -21.21 7.70
N ARG A 233 -2.42 -19.91 7.96
CA ARG A 233 -3.34 -19.06 8.74
C ARG A 233 -4.50 -18.51 7.90
N LYS A 234 -4.56 -18.80 6.59
CA LYS A 234 -5.63 -18.27 5.70
C LYS A 234 -7.00 -18.89 5.96
N LEU A 235 -7.12 -20.10 6.50
CA LEU A 235 -8.42 -20.69 6.80
C LEU A 235 -9.15 -19.89 7.90
N ASP A 236 -8.44 -19.53 8.97
CA ASP A 236 -8.96 -18.58 9.96
C ASP A 236 -9.31 -17.25 9.28
N SER A 237 -8.49 -16.78 8.33
CA SER A 237 -8.77 -15.54 7.60
C SER A 237 -10.06 -15.57 6.78
N ILE A 238 -10.53 -16.73 6.29
CA ILE A 238 -11.77 -16.79 5.50
C ILE A 238 -12.96 -16.59 6.43
N LEU A 239 -12.97 -17.26 7.59
CA LEU A 239 -14.02 -17.06 8.59
C LEU A 239 -14.03 -15.63 9.11
N TYR A 240 -12.86 -15.07 9.44
CA TYR A 240 -12.76 -13.66 9.84
C TYR A 240 -13.23 -12.71 8.72
N LYS A 241 -12.87 -12.96 7.46
CA LYS A 241 -13.35 -12.16 6.32
C LYS A 241 -14.86 -12.26 6.14
N LEU A 242 -15.43 -13.45 6.29
CA LEU A 242 -16.87 -13.66 6.18
C LEU A 242 -17.61 -12.98 7.33
N ALA A 243 -17.15 -13.19 8.57
CA ALA A 243 -17.71 -12.53 9.75
C ALA A 243 -17.64 -11.00 9.62
N PHE A 244 -16.50 -10.47 9.17
CA PHE A 244 -16.31 -9.04 8.99
C PHE A 244 -17.12 -8.49 7.81
N SER A 245 -17.27 -9.25 6.73
CA SER A 245 -18.15 -8.92 5.61
C SER A 245 -19.62 -8.91 6.02
N LEU A 246 -20.05 -9.89 6.83
CA LEU A 246 -21.41 -9.97 7.35
C LEU A 246 -21.69 -8.80 8.30
N PHE A 247 -20.74 -8.50 9.20
CA PHE A 247 -20.82 -7.34 10.08
C PHE A 247 -20.93 -6.03 9.30
N ALA A 248 -20.10 -5.83 8.27
CA ALA A 248 -20.15 -4.66 7.41
C ALA A 248 -21.49 -4.55 6.67
N LEU A 249 -22.04 -5.67 6.19
CA LEU A 249 -23.37 -5.71 5.57
C LEU A 249 -24.47 -5.31 6.56
N VAL A 250 -24.46 -5.85 7.77
CA VAL A 250 -25.45 -5.48 8.80
C VAL A 250 -25.34 -4.01 9.16
N ALA A 251 -24.12 -3.48 9.34
CA ALA A 251 -23.90 -2.06 9.61
C ALA A 251 -24.43 -1.17 8.46
N LEU A 252 -24.19 -1.57 7.20
CA LEU A 252 -24.71 -0.87 6.03
C LEU A 252 -26.25 -0.87 6.01
N LEU A 253 -26.88 -2.02 6.28
CA LEU A 253 -28.34 -2.14 6.34
C LEU A 253 -28.94 -1.28 7.45
N LEU A 254 -28.37 -1.30 8.65
CA LEU A 254 -28.80 -0.46 9.76
C LEU A 254 -28.73 1.02 9.41
N ARG A 255 -27.67 1.43 8.70
CA ARG A 255 -27.51 2.82 8.27
C ARG A 255 -28.55 3.23 7.22
N ILE A 256 -28.85 2.36 6.26
CA ILE A 256 -29.94 2.58 5.28
C ILE A 256 -31.29 2.72 5.99
N VAL A 257 -31.57 1.85 6.95
CA VAL A 257 -32.82 1.90 7.73
C VAL A 257 -32.93 3.23 8.48
N LEU A 258 -31.87 3.67 9.16
CA LEU A 258 -31.90 4.90 9.95
C LEU A 258 -31.95 6.17 9.09
N GLU A 259 -31.10 6.29 8.08
CA GLU A 259 -30.96 7.52 7.30
C GLU A 259 -32.04 7.67 6.22
N VAL A 260 -32.43 6.57 5.57
CA VAL A 260 -33.37 6.59 4.43
C VAL A 260 -34.79 6.30 4.90
N ILE A 261 -35.00 5.11 5.48
CA ILE A 261 -36.35 4.69 5.92
C ILE A 261 -36.81 5.52 7.11
N GLY A 262 -35.90 5.83 8.04
CA GLY A 262 -36.17 6.70 9.18
C GLY A 262 -36.55 8.12 8.76
N GLY A 263 -35.88 8.69 7.75
CA GLY A 263 -36.23 9.99 7.18
C GLY A 263 -37.63 10.02 6.57
N ALA A 264 -37.97 9.02 5.74
CA ALA A 264 -39.31 8.90 5.16
C ALA A 264 -40.38 8.70 6.23
N GLY A 265 -40.13 7.79 7.19
CA GLY A 265 -41.03 7.48 8.29
C GLY A 265 -41.28 8.67 9.22
N ALA A 266 -40.27 9.48 9.50
CA ALA A 266 -40.40 10.69 10.32
C ALA A 266 -41.34 11.72 9.69
N ILE A 267 -41.31 11.91 8.36
CA ILE A 267 -42.26 12.78 7.66
C ILE A 267 -43.68 12.22 7.70
N TRP A 268 -43.83 10.92 7.43
CA TRP A 268 -45.13 10.25 7.43
C TRP A 268 -45.81 10.26 8.82
N GLY A 269 -45.06 9.91 9.86
CA GLY A 269 -45.55 9.90 11.24
C GLY A 269 -45.66 11.29 11.86
N GLY A 270 -44.74 12.21 11.53
CA GLY A 270 -44.82 13.60 11.98
C GLY A 270 -46.08 14.30 11.48
N ALA A 271 -46.47 14.06 10.22
CA ALA A 271 -47.71 14.62 9.66
C ALA A 271 -48.97 14.18 10.43
N GLU A 272 -48.97 12.98 11.02
CA GLU A 272 -50.06 12.49 11.87
C GLU A 272 -50.06 13.17 13.24
N VAL A 273 -48.89 13.26 13.89
CA VAL A 273 -48.74 13.92 15.20
C VAL A 273 -49.16 15.40 15.14
N PHE A 274 -48.85 16.08 14.04
CA PHE A 274 -49.25 17.48 13.83
C PHE A 274 -50.65 17.65 13.24
N THR A 275 -51.45 16.58 13.10
CA THR A 275 -52.80 16.60 12.51
C THR A 275 -52.87 17.18 11.09
N LEU A 276 -51.75 17.19 10.38
CA LEU A 276 -51.66 17.62 8.98
C LEU A 276 -52.17 16.54 8.02
N ARG A 277 -52.14 15.28 8.46
CA ARG A 277 -52.62 14.11 7.73
C ARG A 277 -53.99 13.68 8.22
N ASN A 278 -54.98 13.76 7.33
CA ASN A 278 -56.36 13.32 7.48
C ASN A 278 -56.69 12.23 6.45
N SER A 279 -57.85 11.60 6.56
CA SER A 279 -58.30 10.56 5.61
C SER A 279 -58.34 11.05 4.15
N GLU A 280 -58.64 12.33 3.93
CA GLU A 280 -58.76 12.91 2.59
C GLU A 280 -57.41 13.20 1.92
N ASN A 281 -56.36 13.48 2.69
CA ASN A 281 -55.05 13.89 2.16
C ASN A 281 -53.91 12.90 2.50
N ALA A 282 -54.24 11.73 3.05
CA ALA A 282 -53.26 10.70 3.41
C ALA A 282 -52.39 10.27 2.22
N GLU A 283 -52.97 10.18 1.02
CA GLU A 283 -52.24 9.79 -0.19
C GLU A 283 -51.21 10.86 -0.60
N LEU A 284 -51.53 12.15 -0.47
CA LEU A 284 -50.59 13.24 -0.75
C LEU A 284 -49.36 13.15 0.17
N TRP A 285 -49.57 12.95 1.48
CA TRP A 285 -48.48 12.79 2.44
C TRP A 285 -47.64 11.55 2.20
N ARG A 286 -48.19 10.52 1.54
CA ARG A 286 -47.46 9.29 1.18
C ARG A 286 -46.44 9.60 0.11
N TRP A 287 -46.85 10.31 -0.94
CA TRP A 287 -45.96 10.75 -2.00
C TRP A 287 -44.89 11.72 -1.49
N ILE A 288 -45.25 12.64 -0.58
CA ILE A 288 -44.27 13.54 0.05
C ILE A 288 -43.23 12.74 0.86
N SER A 289 -43.67 11.80 1.69
CA SER A 289 -42.77 10.92 2.47
C SER A 289 -41.85 10.10 1.57
N VAL A 290 -42.37 9.51 0.49
CA VAL A 290 -41.58 8.79 -0.53
C VAL A 290 -40.55 9.73 -1.18
N GLY A 291 -40.96 10.95 -1.55
CA GLY A 291 -40.06 11.96 -2.12
C GLY A 291 -38.89 12.30 -1.20
N VAL A 292 -39.16 12.51 0.10
CA VAL A 292 -38.10 12.73 1.10
C VAL A 292 -37.21 11.49 1.25
N GLY A 293 -37.79 10.29 1.25
CA GLY A 293 -37.03 9.04 1.27
C GLY A 293 -36.06 8.91 0.10
N VAL A 294 -36.48 9.26 -1.12
CA VAL A 294 -35.61 9.27 -2.31
C VAL A 294 -34.47 10.27 -2.17
N LEU A 295 -34.73 11.48 -1.64
CA LEU A 295 -33.68 12.48 -1.41
C LEU A 295 -32.67 12.00 -0.35
N CYS A 296 -33.13 11.39 0.74
CA CYS A 296 -32.26 10.77 1.74
C CYS A 296 -31.43 9.64 1.13
N PHE A 297 -32.01 8.82 0.25
CA PHE A 297 -31.28 7.75 -0.46
C PHE A 297 -30.21 8.31 -1.39
N LEU A 298 -30.51 9.33 -2.19
CA LEU A 298 -29.53 9.98 -3.06
C LEU A 298 -28.36 10.54 -2.25
N ARG A 299 -28.65 11.22 -1.13
CA ARG A 299 -27.62 11.68 -0.19
C ARG A 299 -26.78 10.51 0.32
N PHE A 300 -27.41 9.43 0.77
CA PHE A 300 -26.71 8.23 1.22
C PHE A 300 -25.77 7.66 0.15
N VAL A 301 -26.22 7.54 -1.10
CA VAL A 301 -25.39 7.05 -2.21
C VAL A 301 -24.22 7.99 -2.49
N THR A 302 -24.45 9.31 -2.55
CA THR A 302 -23.37 10.28 -2.82
C THR A 302 -22.29 10.28 -1.74
N LEU A 303 -22.66 10.09 -0.47
CA LEU A 303 -21.71 10.04 0.65
C LEU A 303 -20.95 8.71 0.74
N ASN A 304 -21.52 7.62 0.21
CA ASN A 304 -20.90 6.30 0.23
C ASN A 304 -20.28 5.89 -1.13
N ALA A 305 -20.38 6.73 -2.16
CA ALA A 305 -19.77 6.48 -3.46
C ALA A 305 -18.24 6.48 -3.35
N PRO A 306 -17.54 5.50 -3.94
CA PRO A 306 -16.08 5.44 -3.91
C PRO A 306 -15.50 6.65 -4.66
N GLN A 307 -14.75 7.51 -3.96
CA GLN A 307 -14.00 8.58 -4.58
C GLN A 307 -12.75 8.01 -5.27
N LYS A 308 -12.40 8.54 -6.45
CA LYS A 308 -11.13 8.21 -7.12
C LYS A 308 -9.99 8.75 -6.24
N GLU A 309 -9.28 7.84 -5.58
CA GLU A 309 -8.02 8.15 -4.89
C GLU A 309 -6.99 8.54 -5.96
N ASP A 310 -6.30 9.68 -5.77
CA ASP A 310 -5.28 10.18 -6.69
C ASP A 310 -4.19 9.12 -6.91
N GLU A 311 -4.10 8.64 -8.14
CA GLU A 311 -3.12 7.66 -8.61
C GLU A 311 -1.71 8.28 -8.57
N GLY A 312 -1.04 8.27 -7.42
CA GLY A 312 0.33 8.77 -7.39
C GLY A 312 1.02 8.74 -6.03
N ASP A 313 0.26 8.80 -4.96
CA ASP A 313 0.81 8.87 -3.62
C ASP A 313 0.63 7.52 -2.90
N ILE A 314 1.50 6.56 -3.23
CA ILE A 314 1.49 5.22 -2.66
C ILE A 314 1.81 5.24 -1.15
N LEU A 315 2.30 6.38 -0.64
CA LEU A 315 2.66 6.53 0.77
C LEU A 315 2.04 7.74 1.45
N GLY A 316 1.67 8.83 0.77
CA GLY A 316 1.28 10.07 1.44
C GLY A 316 2.42 10.65 2.29
N PRO A 317 2.32 11.90 2.75
CA PRO A 317 3.14 12.39 3.87
C PRO A 317 2.89 11.61 5.18
N ALA A 318 1.88 10.74 5.22
CA ALA A 318 1.63 9.79 6.29
C ALA A 318 2.03 8.38 5.83
N GLY A 319 3.32 8.06 5.93
CA GLY A 319 3.91 6.78 5.50
C GLY A 319 3.16 5.52 5.97
N PRO A 320 3.63 4.34 5.54
CA PRO A 320 2.98 3.26 4.77
C PRO A 320 1.61 2.71 5.22
N TRP A 321 0.82 3.55 5.88
CA TRP A 321 -0.55 3.37 6.33
C TRP A 321 -1.54 4.27 5.57
N SER A 322 -1.20 4.83 4.41
CA SER A 322 -2.18 5.47 3.52
C SER A 322 -2.14 4.74 2.16
N LEU A 323 -3.09 3.89 1.74
CA LEU A 323 -4.41 3.57 2.26
C LEU A 323 -4.91 2.22 1.67
N ARG A 324 -4.49 1.08 2.26
CA ARG A 324 -4.97 -0.29 1.93
C ARG A 324 -6.29 -0.59 2.69
N LEU A 325 -7.03 -1.69 2.39
CA LEU A 325 -8.35 -2.07 2.97
C LEU A 325 -8.59 -1.64 4.43
N PRO A 326 -7.60 -1.73 5.34
CA PRO A 326 -7.77 -1.35 6.74
C PRO A 326 -7.88 0.17 7.01
N VAL A 327 -7.72 1.05 6.02
CA VAL A 327 -8.12 2.47 6.12
C VAL A 327 -9.44 2.73 5.39
N ARG A 328 -9.81 1.88 4.43
CA ARG A 328 -11.16 1.81 3.86
C ARG A 328 -12.20 1.27 4.83
N MET A 329 -11.88 0.24 5.61
CA MET A 329 -12.74 -0.29 6.67
C MET A 329 -12.74 0.57 7.93
N ARG A 330 -11.78 1.47 8.06
CA ARG A 330 -11.59 2.33 9.24
C ARG A 330 -11.98 3.79 8.99
N ALA A 331 -12.31 4.21 7.77
CA ALA A 331 -13.25 5.31 7.45
C ALA A 331 -14.72 4.83 7.54
N VAL A 332 -14.95 3.57 7.16
CA VAL A 332 -16.20 2.82 7.36
C VAL A 332 -16.49 2.56 8.85
N ALA A 333 -15.44 2.60 9.68
CA ALA A 333 -15.50 2.50 11.13
C ALA A 333 -14.86 3.71 11.86
N SER A 334 -14.79 4.94 11.30
CA SER A 334 -14.35 6.19 11.99
C SER A 334 -15.21 7.44 11.84
N HIS A 335 -16.42 7.31 11.29
CA HIS A 335 -17.56 8.21 11.44
C HIS A 335 -18.88 7.41 11.47
N PRO A 336 -19.05 6.27 12.20
CA PRO A 336 -18.17 5.31 12.91
C PRO A 336 -16.96 5.72 13.77
N PHE A 337 -16.92 7.00 14.12
CA PHE A 337 -16.10 8.02 14.82
C PHE A 337 -14.59 7.96 15.17
N HIS A 338 -13.83 6.87 15.08
CA HIS A 338 -12.36 6.75 14.95
C HIS A 338 -12.17 5.20 14.88
N TYR A 339 -11.20 4.54 14.29
CA TYR A 339 -9.90 4.34 14.93
C TYR A 339 -9.87 4.34 16.49
N PHE A 340 -10.99 4.26 17.22
CA PHE A 340 -11.27 4.94 18.50
C PHE A 340 -10.33 4.55 19.65
N VAL A 341 -9.60 5.56 20.13
CA VAL A 341 -8.73 5.55 21.32
C VAL A 341 -7.47 4.71 21.11
N ARG A 342 -6.39 5.35 20.61
CA ARG A 342 -5.02 4.84 20.77
C ARG A 342 -4.82 4.44 22.23
N ALA A 343 -4.25 3.25 22.44
CA ALA A 343 -3.40 2.89 23.57
C ALA A 343 -4.01 2.93 24.98
N THR A 344 -3.86 1.83 25.70
CA THR A 344 -3.40 1.91 27.10
C THR A 344 -2.02 1.25 27.17
N PRO A 345 -1.14 1.78 28.02
CA PRO A 345 0.30 1.89 27.75
C PRO A 345 1.00 0.55 27.91
N ALA A 346 2.11 0.39 27.19
CA ALA A 346 3.15 -0.52 27.65
C ALA A 346 3.60 -0.04 29.04
N SER A 347 3.47 -0.92 30.03
CA SER A 347 4.31 -0.89 31.23
C SER A 347 5.70 -1.39 30.89
#